data_AF-A0A7K2FND9-F1
#
_entry.id   AF-A0A7K2FND9-F1
#
_cell.length_a   1.000
_cell.length_b   1.000
_cell.length_c   1.000
_cell.angle_alpha   90.00
_cell.angle_beta   90.00
_cell.angle_gamma   90.00
#
_symmetry.space_group_name_H-M   'P 1'
#
loop_
_entity.id
_entity.type
_entity.pdbx_description
1 polymer ?
#
loop_
_entity_poly.entity_id
_entity_poly.type
_entity_poly.pdbx_seq_one_letter_code
_entity_poly.pdbx_strand_id
1 'polypeptide(L)' 'AAAASVPRALRGDPGALADHVLRTVLPDGLDPGDAGEGPEDVVLLAARFD' A
#
# COMPACT_ATOMS: atom_id res chain seq x y z
N ALA A 1 -5.37 -5.69 -8.58
CA ALA A 1 -4.48 -4.99 -9.54
C ALA A 1 -3.12 -4.67 -8.91
N ALA A 2 -3.05 -3.87 -7.83
CA ALA A 2 -1.80 -3.48 -7.17
C ALA A 2 -0.99 -4.64 -6.54
N ALA A 3 -1.62 -5.50 -5.75
CA ALA A 3 -0.91 -6.64 -5.14
C ALA A 3 -0.35 -7.63 -6.18
N ALA A 4 -1.02 -7.75 -7.34
CA ALA A 4 -0.58 -8.62 -8.42
C ALA A 4 0.66 -8.07 -9.16
N SER A 5 0.89 -6.75 -9.14
CA SER A 5 2.04 -6.12 -9.80
C SER A 5 3.31 -6.13 -8.95
N VAL A 6 3.25 -6.62 -7.70
CA VAL A 6 4.40 -6.67 -6.79
C VAL A 6 5.52 -7.52 -7.42
N PRO A 7 6.74 -6.98 -7.57
CA PRO A 7 7.90 -7.73 -8.03
C PRO A 7 8.16 -8.97 -7.19
N ARG A 8 8.55 -10.09 -7.83
CA ARG A 8 8.74 -11.38 -7.16
C ARG A 8 9.76 -11.32 -6.00
N ALA A 9 10.76 -10.45 -6.13
CA ALA A 9 11.78 -10.22 -5.10
C ALA A 9 11.22 -9.59 -3.81
N LEU A 10 10.15 -8.77 -3.91
CA LEU A 10 9.56 -8.08 -2.75
C LEU A 10 8.53 -8.93 -2.00
N ARG A 11 8.01 -10.00 -2.61
CA ARG A 11 6.93 -10.81 -2.02
C ARG A 11 7.34 -11.58 -0.75
N GLY A 12 8.63 -11.75 -0.54
CA GLY A 12 9.17 -12.38 0.67
C GLY A 12 9.20 -11.47 1.89
N ASP A 13 9.03 -10.17 1.70
CA ASP A 13 9.05 -9.12 2.71
C ASP A 13 7.66 -8.46 2.80
N PRO A 14 6.88 -8.75 3.86
CA PRO A 14 5.55 -8.18 4.05
C PRO A 14 5.54 -6.64 4.09
N GLY A 15 6.58 -6.02 4.65
CA GLY A 15 6.69 -4.57 4.75
C GLY A 15 6.88 -3.93 3.37
N ALA A 16 7.83 -4.46 2.59
CA ALA A 16 8.06 -4.00 1.22
C ALA A 16 6.85 -4.24 0.30
N LEU A 17 6.12 -5.34 0.51
CA LEU A 17 4.89 -5.62 -0.23
C LEU A 17 3.79 -4.59 0.09
N ALA A 18 3.56 -4.33 1.39
CA ALA A 18 2.53 -3.37 1.82
C ALA A 18 2.82 -1.97 1.28
N ASP A 19 4.08 -1.55 1.37
CA ASP A 19 4.55 -0.26 0.85
C ASP A 19 4.36 -0.13 -0.68
N HIS A 20 4.71 -1.17 -1.45
CA HIS A 20 4.45 -1.19 -2.90
C HIS A 20 2.96 -1.03 -3.21
N VAL A 21 2.11 -1.76 -2.48
CA VAL A 21 0.66 -1.70 -2.69
C VAL A 21 0.15 -0.30 -2.36
N LEU A 22 0.53 0.28 -1.22
CA LEU A 22 0.09 1.61 -0.80
C LEU A 22 0.48 2.69 -1.80
N ARG A 23 1.73 2.73 -2.27
CA ARG A 23 2.16 3.69 -3.31
C ARG A 23 1.41 3.52 -4.63
N THR A 24 0.98 2.29 -4.94
CA THR A 24 0.25 2.01 -6.18
C THR A 24 -1.21 2.46 -6.08
N VAL A 25 -1.84 2.31 -4.92
CA VAL A 25 -3.27 2.67 -4.72
C VAL A 25 -3.47 4.12 -4.26
N LEU A 26 -2.44 4.75 -3.72
CA LEU A 26 -2.41 6.14 -3.25
C LEU A 26 -1.15 6.83 -3.78
N PRO A 27 -1.06 7.08 -5.10
CA PRO A 27 0.13 7.65 -5.73
C PRO A 27 0.46 9.07 -5.24
N ASP A 28 -0.58 9.84 -4.90
CA ASP A 28 -0.46 11.22 -4.37
C ASP A 28 -0.34 11.25 -2.84
N GLY A 29 -0.34 10.08 -2.18
CA GLY A 29 -0.23 9.94 -0.73
C GLY A 29 -1.52 10.25 0.04
N LEU A 30 -1.41 10.25 1.37
CA LEU A 30 -2.46 10.72 2.29
C LEU A 30 -2.33 12.23 2.48
N ASP A 31 -2.30 13.01 1.38
CA ASP A 31 -2.13 14.46 1.49
C ASP A 31 -3.32 15.05 2.26
N PRO A 32 -3.11 15.65 3.45
CA PRO A 32 -4.19 16.19 4.25
C PRO A 32 -4.95 17.34 3.56
N GLY A 33 -4.38 17.92 2.51
CA GLY A 33 -4.90 19.11 1.81
C GLY A 33 -5.89 18.84 0.67
N ASP A 34 -5.95 17.63 0.13
CA ASP A 34 -6.80 17.28 -1.04
C ASP A 34 -8.11 16.57 -0.63
N ALA A 35 -8.29 16.32 0.66
CA ALA A 35 -9.46 15.68 1.23
C ALA A 35 -10.55 16.70 1.60
N GLY A 36 -11.38 17.05 0.63
CA GLY A 36 -12.72 17.54 0.94
C GLY A 36 -13.48 16.43 1.69
N GLU A 37 -13.78 16.67 2.96
CA GLU A 37 -14.12 15.63 3.97
C GLU A 37 -12.91 14.67 4.17
N GLY A 38 -12.27 14.73 5.35
CA GLY A 38 -10.90 14.23 5.58
C GLY A 38 -10.62 12.78 5.14
N PRO A 39 -9.35 12.43 4.84
CA PRO A 39 -9.02 11.16 4.21
C PRO A 39 -9.44 10.02 5.14
N GLU A 40 -10.18 9.05 4.62
CA GLU A 40 -10.50 7.83 5.37
C GLU A 40 -9.19 7.16 5.82
N ASP A 41 -9.08 6.79 7.09
CA ASP A 41 -7.89 6.12 7.61
C ASP A 41 -7.71 4.74 6.95
N VAL A 42 -6.69 4.61 6.09
CA VAL A 42 -6.39 3.36 5.37
C VAL A 42 -5.37 2.53 6.16
N VAL A 43 -5.75 1.30 6.52
CA VAL A 43 -4.84 0.32 7.13
C VAL A 43 -4.65 -0.87 6.19
N LEU A 44 -3.39 -1.25 5.95
CA LEU A 44 -3.03 -2.44 5.18
C LEU A 44 -2.22 -3.40 6.06
N LEU A 45 -2.67 -4.65 6.13
CA LEU A 45 -1.98 -5.73 6.84
C LEU A 45 -1.40 -6.72 5.83
N ALA A 46 -0.09 -6.94 5.90
CA ALA A 46 0.60 -7.95 5.12
C ALA A 46 1.23 -8.97 6.07
N ALA A 47 0.95 -10.25 5.83
CA ALA A 47 1.54 -11.37 6.55
C ALA A 47 2.09 -12.37 5.53
N ARG A 48 3.29 -12.87 5.82
CA ARG A 48 3.87 -14.01 5.11
C ARG A 48 3.83 -15.20 6.06
N PHE A 49 3.48 -16.35 5.50
CA PHE A 49 3.56 -17.65 6.14
C PHE A 49 4.64 -18.46 5.42
N ASP A 50 5.36 -19.31 6.16
CA ASP A 50 6.29 -20.29 5.61
C ASP A 50 5.61 -21.65 5.40
#